data_AF-A0A2K3MG28-F1
#
_entry.id   AF-A0A2K3MG28-F1
#
_cell.length_a   1.000
_cell.length_b   1.000
_cell.length_c   1.000
_cell.angle_alpha   90.00
_cell.angle_beta   90.00
_cell.angle_gamma   90.00
#
_symmetry.space_group_name_H-M   'P 1'
#
loop_
_entity.id
_entity.type
_entity.pdbx_description
1 polymer ?
#
loop_
_entity_poly.entity_id
_entity_poly.type
_entity_poly.pdbx_seq_one_letter_code
_entity_poly.pdbx_strand_id
1 'polypeptide(L)'
;MEDSPNQTNEFNVGQRVHASGDSTRIGTVKYVGNVEGYSDTWVGIDWDYGGGKHDGSINNVRYFHAKSEKSGSFVRPKNLCKGISLLQALEKRYRSNSTKDEEVFGKISS
;
A
#
# COMPACT_ATOMS: atom_id res chain seq x y z
N MET A 1 31.94 7.57 -11.64
CA MET A 1 31.20 8.46 -10.74
C MET A 1 29.79 7.91 -10.71
N GLU A 2 29.37 7.48 -9.52
CA GLU A 2 28.28 6.52 -9.34
C GLU A 2 26.92 7.12 -9.67
N ASP A 3 26.15 6.43 -10.51
CA ASP A 3 24.69 6.55 -10.51
C ASP A 3 24.20 5.98 -9.18
N SER A 4 24.12 6.83 -8.16
CA SER A 4 23.38 6.52 -6.94
C SER A 4 21.91 6.35 -7.33
N PRO A 5 21.28 5.18 -7.11
CA PRO A 5 19.87 5.03 -7.38
C PRO A 5 19.13 5.98 -6.45
N ASN A 6 18.57 7.02 -7.06
CA ASN A 6 17.67 7.99 -6.49
C ASN A 6 16.80 7.32 -5.42
N GLN A 7 16.94 7.74 -4.17
CA GLN A 7 16.24 7.18 -3.03
C GLN A 7 14.74 7.46 -3.20
N THR A 8 14.06 6.60 -3.96
CA THR A 8 12.62 6.67 -4.16
C THR A 8 11.99 6.39 -2.82
N ASN A 9 11.43 7.42 -2.18
CA ASN A 9 10.60 7.25 -0.99
C ASN A 9 9.54 6.17 -1.29
N GLU A 10 9.72 4.96 -0.73
CA GLU A 10 8.90 3.81 -1.10
C GLU A 10 7.44 3.99 -0.67
N PHE A 11 7.19 4.79 0.36
CA PHE A 11 5.87 5.03 0.93
C PHE A 11 5.69 6.51 1.26
N ASN A 12 4.46 7.01 1.15
CA ASN A 12 4.09 8.37 1.53
C ASN A 12 3.12 8.35 2.70
N VAL A 13 3.22 9.32 3.62
CA VAL A 13 2.21 9.49 4.69
C VAL A 13 0.83 9.75 4.06
N GLY A 14 -0.20 9.11 4.59
CA GLY A 14 -1.56 9.11 4.06
C GLY A 14 -1.82 8.01 3.02
N GLN A 15 -0.78 7.34 2.51
CA GLN A 15 -0.95 6.25 1.54
C GLN A 15 -1.65 5.03 2.17
N ARG A 16 -2.54 4.42 1.39
CA ARG A 16 -3.17 3.13 1.71
C ARG A 16 -2.26 1.97 1.35
N VAL A 17 -2.08 1.06 2.28
CA VAL A 17 -1.23 -0.13 2.11
C VAL A 17 -1.89 -1.35 2.72
N HIS A 18 -1.45 -2.54 2.32
CA HIS A 18 -1.77 -3.77 3.04
C HIS A 18 -0.50 -4.54 3.39
N ALA A 19 -0.59 -5.45 4.35
CA ALA A 19 0.52 -6.32 4.71
C ALA A 19 0.87 -7.27 3.55
N SER A 20 2.16 -7.45 3.29
CA SER A 20 2.60 -8.45 2.30
C SER A 20 2.12 -9.85 2.73
N GLY A 21 1.52 -10.58 1.79
CA GLY A 21 0.91 -11.89 2.06
C GLY A 21 -0.51 -11.85 2.62
N ASP A 22 -1.05 -10.68 2.99
CA ASP A 22 -2.42 -10.52 3.49
C ASP A 22 -3.06 -9.22 2.97
N SER A 23 -3.76 -9.33 1.85
CA SER A 23 -4.47 -8.21 1.23
C SER A 23 -5.65 -7.65 2.05
N THR A 24 -6.10 -8.37 3.09
CA THR A 24 -7.20 -7.94 3.95
C THR A 24 -6.72 -7.10 5.14
N ARG A 25 -5.42 -7.18 5.46
CA ARG A 25 -4.79 -6.38 6.51
C ARG A 25 -4.38 -5.02 5.98
N ILE A 26 -5.37 -4.15 5.81
CA ILE A 26 -5.23 -2.82 5.20
C ILE A 26 -5.05 -1.73 6.27
N GLY A 27 -4.23 -0.73 5.98
CA GLY A 27 -3.98 0.40 6.87
C GLY A 27 -3.47 1.64 6.13
N THR A 28 -3.26 2.71 6.89
CA THR A 28 -2.77 3.99 6.40
C THR A 28 -1.36 4.24 6.92
N VAL A 29 -0.45 4.66 6.04
CA VAL A 29 0.88 5.14 6.43
C VAL A 29 0.75 6.42 7.24
N LYS A 30 1.30 6.44 8.45
CA LYS A 30 1.33 7.60 9.37
C LYS A 30 2.74 8.14 9.60
N TYR A 31 3.75 7.33 9.33
CA TYR A 31 5.15 7.71 9.55
C TYR A 31 6.06 6.98 8.55
N VAL A 32 7.10 7.65 8.06
CA VAL A 32 8.19 7.05 7.28
C VAL A 32 9.49 7.66 7.78
N GLY A 33 10.39 6.83 8.30
CA GLY A 33 11.64 7.33 8.86
C GLY A 33 12.30 6.35 9.84
N ASN A 34 13.30 6.83 10.56
CA ASN A 34 14.06 6.03 11.51
C ASN A 34 13.30 5.93 12.84
N VAL A 35 13.49 4.82 13.56
CA VAL A 35 12.94 4.63 14.91
C VAL A 35 14.12 4.49 15.86
N GLU A 36 14.11 5.23 16.97
CA GLU A 36 15.16 5.19 17.98
C GLU A 36 15.40 3.76 18.48
N GLY A 37 16.66 3.35 18.51
CA GLY A 37 17.07 1.98 18.87
C GLY A 37 16.99 0.96 17.73
N TYR A 38 16.57 1.36 16.53
CA TYR A 38 16.52 0.46 15.36
C TYR A 38 17.27 1.04 14.16
N SER A 39 17.98 0.19 13.43
CA SER A 39 18.59 0.54 12.14
C SER A 39 17.52 0.65 11.04
N ASP A 40 17.89 1.34 9.96
CA ASP A 40 17.14 1.49 8.72
C ASP A 40 15.76 2.17 8.85
N THR A 41 15.16 2.46 7.72
CA THR A 41 13.84 3.08 7.65
C THR A 41 12.73 2.11 8.07
N TRP A 42 11.73 2.66 8.75
CA TRP A 42 10.49 2.02 9.14
C TRP A 42 9.30 2.79 8.60
N VAL A 43 8.20 2.06 8.39
CA VAL A 43 6.92 2.62 8.01
C VAL A 43 5.95 2.40 9.17
N GLY A 44 5.50 3.49 9.78
CA GLY A 44 4.44 3.47 10.79
C GLY A 44 3.08 3.39 10.13
N ILE A 45 2.30 2.36 10.43
CA ILE A 45 0.97 2.11 9.88
C ILE A 45 -0.07 2.17 10.99
N ASP A 46 -1.21 2.79 10.71
CA ASP A 46 -2.43 2.68 11.49
C ASP A 46 -3.42 1.74 10.76
N TRP A 47 -3.72 0.59 11.34
CA TRP A 47 -4.52 -0.47 10.73
C TRP A 47 -6.02 -0.25 10.88
N ASP A 48 -6.78 -0.51 9.81
CA ASP A 48 -8.22 -0.23 9.76
C ASP A 48 -9.06 -1.09 10.70
N TYR A 49 -8.60 -2.30 11.01
CA TYR A 49 -9.35 -3.23 11.86
C TYR A 49 -8.59 -3.59 13.15
N GLY A 50 -7.68 -2.72 13.59
CA GLY A 50 -6.83 -2.98 14.75
C GLY A 50 -5.75 -4.02 14.43
N GLY A 51 -5.36 -4.83 15.43
CA GLY A 51 -4.30 -5.84 15.24
C GLY A 51 -2.90 -5.25 15.07
N GLY A 52 -2.72 -4.01 15.53
CA GLY A 52 -1.43 -3.38 15.76
C GLY A 52 -0.86 -3.71 17.14
N LYS A 53 0.30 -3.13 17.44
CA LYS A 53 1.07 -3.39 18.66
C LYS A 53 1.12 -2.19 19.61
N HIS A 54 0.89 -0.97 19.10
CA HIS A 54 1.07 0.27 19.85
C HIS A 54 0.15 1.37 19.34
N ASP A 55 0.16 2.51 20.04
CA ASP A 55 -0.60 3.72 19.72
C ASP A 55 0.17 4.67 18.77
N GLY A 56 1.37 4.28 18.35
CA GLY A 56 2.28 5.08 17.51
C GLY A 56 3.48 5.67 18.26
N SER A 57 3.67 5.26 19.52
CA SER A 57 4.87 5.50 20.30
C SER A 57 5.69 4.22 20.52
N ILE A 58 7.01 4.37 20.70
CA ILE A 58 7.94 3.32 21.16
C ILE A 58 8.84 3.95 22.22
N ASN A 59 9.02 3.27 23.37
CA ASN A 59 9.91 3.71 24.45
C ASN A 59 9.70 5.18 24.86
N ASN A 60 8.43 5.59 25.03
CA ASN A 60 8.00 6.96 25.35
C ASN A 60 8.26 8.03 24.27
N VAL A 61 8.76 7.65 23.09
CA VAL A 61 8.91 8.56 21.94
C VAL A 61 7.72 8.42 21.01
N ARG A 62 7.06 9.54 20.70
CA ARG A 62 5.89 9.62 19.81
C ARG A 62 6.33 9.87 18.37
N TYR A 63 5.97 8.97 17.46
CA TYR A 63 6.22 9.13 16.02
C TYR A 63 4.95 9.49 15.26
N PHE A 64 3.82 8.91 15.67
CA PHE A 64 2.49 9.23 15.15
C PHE A 64 1.38 8.91 16.16
N HIS A 65 0.18 9.41 15.90
CA HIS A 65 -1.02 9.05 16.64
C HIS A 65 -1.83 8.04 15.83
N ALA A 66 -1.89 6.81 16.31
CA ALA A 66 -2.81 5.80 15.80
C ALA A 66 -4.21 6.03 16.38
N LYS A 67 -5.24 5.51 15.72
CA LYS A 67 -6.63 5.68 16.17
C LYS A 67 -6.96 4.98 17.49
N SER A 68 -6.20 3.95 17.87
CA SER A 68 -6.35 3.21 19.12
C SER A 68 -5.02 2.66 19.62
N GLU A 69 -4.98 2.28 20.90
CA GLU A 69 -3.76 1.78 21.57
C GLU A 69 -3.11 0.55 20.92
N LYS A 70 -3.88 -0.20 20.11
CA LYS A 70 -3.43 -1.43 19.44
C LYS A 70 -3.76 -1.42 17.95
N SER A 71 -3.66 -0.26 17.33
CA SER A 71 -3.88 -0.09 15.88
C SER A 71 -2.61 0.27 15.11
N GLY A 72 -1.58 0.81 15.79
CA GLY A 72 -0.30 1.17 15.20
C GLY A 72 0.65 -0.02 15.02
N SER A 73 1.47 0.00 13.98
CA SER A 73 2.64 -0.89 13.82
C SER A 73 3.78 -0.18 13.11
N PHE A 74 5.02 -0.42 13.50
CA PHE A 74 6.19 -0.15 12.65
C PHE A 74 6.52 -1.40 11.84
N VAL A 75 6.61 -1.25 10.52
CA VAL A 75 6.80 -2.34 9.57
C VAL A 75 7.94 -2.00 8.61
N ARG A 76 8.74 -3.00 8.23
CA ARG A 76 9.75 -2.84 7.18
C ARG A 76 9.07 -2.64 5.83
N PRO A 77 9.56 -1.74 4.96
CA PRO A 77 8.95 -1.46 3.66
C PRO A 77 8.65 -2.72 2.82
N LYS A 78 9.57 -3.70 2.80
CA LYS A 78 9.40 -4.99 2.10
C LYS A 78 8.20 -5.85 2.56
N ASN A 79 7.67 -5.57 3.74
CA ASN A 79 6.51 -6.28 4.31
C ASN A 79 5.19 -5.55 4.04
N LEU A 80 5.20 -4.55 3.17
CA LEU A 80 4.02 -3.78 2.78
C LEU A 80 3.84 -3.80 1.26
N CYS A 81 2.59 -3.79 0.83
CA CYS A 81 2.22 -3.62 -0.56
C CYS A 81 1.49 -2.29 -0.72
N LYS A 82 1.86 -1.53 -1.77
CA LYS A 82 1.33 -0.19 -2.07
C LYS A 82 -0.13 -0.19 -2.59
N GLY A 83 -0.69 -1.37 -2.85
CA GLY A 83 -1.89 -1.51 -3.69
C GLY A 83 -1.59 -1.23 -5.16
N ILE A 84 -2.65 -1.12 -5.97
CA ILE A 84 -2.57 -0.65 -7.36
C ILE A 84 -3.10 0.78 -7.43
N SER A 85 -2.52 1.60 -8.30
CA SER A 85 -3.04 2.95 -8.54
C SER A 85 -4.45 2.91 -9.14
N LEU A 86 -5.20 4.01 -9.02
CA LEU A 86 -6.51 4.13 -9.66
C LEU A 86 -6.43 3.86 -11.16
N LEU A 87 -5.43 4.41 -11.85
CA LEU A 87 -5.24 4.18 -13.28
C LEU A 87 -5.04 2.69 -13.59
N GLN A 88 -4.14 2.02 -12.85
CA GLN A 88 -3.93 0.57 -13.02
C GLN A 88 -5.19 -0.24 -12.72
N ALA A 89 -5.99 0.17 -11.71
CA ALA A 89 -7.26 -0.47 -11.41
C ALA A 89 -8.29 -0.28 -12.54
N LEU A 90 -8.34 0.92 -13.12
CA LEU A 90 -9.20 1.24 -14.26
C LEU A 90 -8.78 0.45 -15.50
N GLU A 91 -7.50 0.43 -15.84
CA GLU A 91 -6.98 -0.37 -16.94
C GLU A 91 -7.32 -1.86 -16.74
N LYS A 92 -7.07 -2.40 -15.55
CA LYS A 92 -7.39 -3.80 -15.26
C LYS A 92 -8.89 -4.12 -15.40
N ARG A 93 -9.78 -3.19 -15.05
CA ARG A 93 -11.24 -3.40 -15.08
C ARG A 93 -11.86 -3.12 -16.45
N TYR A 94 -11.32 -2.18 -17.22
CA TYR A 94 -11.96 -1.65 -18.42
C TYR A 94 -11.19 -1.94 -19.73
N ARG A 95 -9.98 -2.52 -19.70
CA ARG A 95 -9.20 -2.85 -20.91
C ARG A 95 -9.71 -4.06 -21.71
N SER A 96 -10.82 -4.70 -21.31
CA SER A 96 -11.34 -5.92 -21.97
C SER A 96 -12.69 -5.80 -22.69
N ASN A 97 -13.16 -4.59 -23.01
CA ASN A 97 -14.42 -4.42 -23.77
C ASN A 97 -14.22 -3.88 -25.19
N SER A 98 -13.16 -4.30 -25.89
CA SER A 98 -12.98 -3.94 -27.30
C SER A 98 -12.70 -5.19 -28.13
N THR A 99 -13.64 -5.44 -29.06
CA THR A 99 -13.63 -6.36 -30.21
C THR A 99 -13.93 -7.84 -29.96
N LYS A 100 -15.22 -8.23 -29.88
CA LYS A 100 -15.80 -9.42 -30.54
C LYS A 100 -17.32 -9.27 -30.71
N ASP A 101 -17.76 -8.28 -31.49
CA ASP A 101 -19.16 -8.17 -31.93
C ASP A 101 -19.23 -7.72 -33.41
N GLU A 102 -18.53 -8.42 -34.32
CA GLU A 102 -18.67 -8.20 -35.78
C GLU A 102 -18.71 -9.52 -36.58
N GLU A 103 -19.37 -10.58 -36.10
CA GLU A 103 -19.59 -11.79 -36.92
C GLU A 103 -20.94 -12.49 -36.70
N VAL A 104 -22.08 -11.79 -36.65
CA VAL A 104 -23.40 -12.46 -36.81
C VAL A 104 -24.42 -11.58 -37.56
N PHE A 105 -24.07 -11.04 -38.73
CA PHE A 105 -25.07 -10.49 -39.67
C PHE A 105 -24.87 -10.95 -41.14
N GLY A 106 -24.04 -11.98 -41.36
CA GLY A 106 -23.69 -12.46 -42.71
C GLY A 106 -24.32 -13.77 -43.17
N LYS A 107 -25.20 -14.41 -42.37
CA LYS A 107 -25.83 -15.70 -42.75
C LYS A 107 -27.35 -15.56 -42.98
N ILE A 108 -27.71 -14.72 -43.93
CA ILE A 108 -29.00 -14.78 -44.64
C ILE A 108 -28.74 -14.53 -46.13
N SER A 109 -28.15 -15.51 -46.79
CA SER A 109 -28.37 -15.78 -48.22
C SER A 109 -27.80 -17.16 -48.58
N SER A 110 -28.70 -18.13 -48.73
CA SER A 110 -28.68 -19.10 -49.83
C SER A 110 -30.01 -19.82 -49.89
#